data_AF-A0A7J6QBJ6-F1
#
_entry.id   AF-A0A7J6QBJ6-F1
#
_cell.length_a   1.000
_cell.length_b   1.000
_cell.length_c   1.000
_cell.angle_alpha   90.00
_cell.angle_beta   90.00
_cell.angle_gamma   90.00
#
_symmetry.space_group_name_H-M   'P 1'
#
loop_
_entity.id
_entity.type
_entity.pdbx_description
1 polymer ?
#
loop_
_entity_poly.entity_id
_entity_poly.type
_entity_poly.pdbx_seq_one_letter_code
_entity_poly.pdbx_strand_id
1 'polypeptide(L)'
;LYTKSYLHYGLVEANRRVSAAIISKELLRVDSVSTINNPCYFKGMDYQPDFATALFQIPLAVVMRGTGDFDKCAALVRQLFGSSSTACWVRDCTFDGVYQPRIDNTRFVAVSNFATVADSLGLHATGSLEEWHQATRRVCSMPYDEFTTMYAHVKRRRRDGLCFDSTYLYVLLSEFLKFGSAVNTTLEFRKYTRS
;
A
#
# COMPACT_ATOMS: atom_id res chain seq x y z
N LEU A 1 12.80 22.67 10.60
CA LEU A 1 11.70 21.69 10.56
C LEU A 1 11.33 21.45 9.10
N TYR A 2 11.33 20.20 8.64
CA TYR A 2 10.89 19.82 7.29
C TYR A 2 9.49 19.20 7.37
N THR A 3 8.61 19.55 6.44
CA THR A 3 7.27 18.98 6.34
C THR A 3 6.83 18.90 4.88
N LYS A 4 6.14 17.82 4.52
CA LYS A 4 5.58 17.63 3.19
C LYS A 4 4.34 16.76 3.27
N SER A 5 3.32 17.14 2.52
CA SER A 5 2.13 16.33 2.28
C SER A 5 2.12 15.87 0.82
N TYR A 6 1.84 14.58 0.61
CA TYR A 6 1.73 13.96 -0.71
C TYR A 6 0.26 13.68 -0.99
N LEU A 7 -0.42 14.62 -1.66
CA LEU A 7 -1.83 14.49 -2.00
C LEU A 7 -2.05 13.30 -2.96
N HIS A 8 -3.15 12.55 -2.80
CA HIS A 8 -3.46 11.32 -3.54
C HIS A 8 -2.54 10.11 -3.28
N TYR A 9 -1.69 10.19 -2.26
CA TYR A 9 -0.85 9.07 -1.77
C TYR A 9 -1.37 8.48 -0.44
N GLY A 10 -2.62 8.78 -0.07
CA GLY A 10 -3.31 8.06 1.00
C GLY A 10 -3.81 6.69 0.53
N LEU A 11 -4.01 5.75 1.46
CA LEU A 11 -4.38 4.35 1.16
C LEU A 11 -5.54 4.20 0.16
N VAL A 12 -6.64 4.96 0.37
CA VAL A 12 -7.83 4.88 -0.49
C VAL A 12 -7.51 5.29 -1.93
N GLU A 13 -6.85 6.42 -2.11
CA GLU A 13 -6.51 6.94 -3.44
C GLU A 13 -5.43 6.12 -4.12
N ALA A 14 -4.45 5.62 -3.36
CA ALA A 14 -3.43 4.71 -3.89
C ALA A 14 -4.04 3.41 -4.40
N ASN A 15 -4.99 2.81 -3.65
CA ASN A 15 -5.69 1.59 -4.06
C ASN A 15 -6.50 1.83 -5.34
N ARG A 16 -7.25 2.93 -5.40
CA ARG A 16 -7.99 3.34 -6.62
C ARG A 16 -7.08 3.47 -7.83
N ARG A 17 -5.92 4.10 -7.68
CA ARG A 17 -4.95 4.30 -8.76
C ARG A 17 -4.33 2.97 -9.23
N VAL A 18 -4.01 2.04 -8.31
CA VAL A 18 -3.54 0.70 -8.69
C VAL A 18 -4.62 -0.06 -9.46
N SER A 19 -5.86 -0.04 -8.97
CA SER A 19 -6.98 -0.70 -9.65
C SER A 19 -7.26 -0.11 -11.03
N ALA A 20 -7.21 1.22 -11.16
CA ALA A 20 -7.34 1.90 -12.45
C ALA A 20 -6.20 1.50 -13.41
N ALA A 21 -4.95 1.45 -12.95
CA ALA A 21 -3.81 1.04 -13.76
C ALA A 21 -3.93 -0.41 -14.26
N ILE A 22 -4.40 -1.33 -13.42
CA ILE A 22 -4.70 -2.71 -13.80
C ILE A 22 -5.77 -2.74 -14.90
N ILE A 23 -6.89 -2.03 -14.69
CA ILE A 23 -8.01 -2.01 -15.63
C ILE A 23 -7.59 -1.43 -16.98
N SER A 24 -6.93 -0.26 -16.99
CA SER A 24 -6.46 0.36 -18.22
C SER A 24 -5.53 -0.58 -19.00
N LYS A 25 -4.64 -1.29 -18.31
CA LYS A 25 -3.71 -2.23 -18.97
C LYS A 25 -4.41 -3.44 -19.59
N GLU A 26 -5.44 -3.97 -18.94
CA GLU A 26 -6.16 -5.16 -19.41
C GLU A 26 -7.22 -4.82 -20.47
N LEU A 27 -7.89 -3.66 -20.38
CA LEU A 27 -8.80 -3.19 -21.43
C LEU A 27 -8.07 -2.87 -22.74
N LEU A 28 -6.81 -2.42 -22.67
CA LEU A 28 -5.98 -2.25 -23.87
C LEU A 28 -5.58 -3.57 -24.53
N ARG A 29 -5.82 -4.73 -23.88
CA ARG A 29 -5.40 -6.05 -24.35
C ARG A 29 -6.54 -6.90 -24.88
N VAL A 30 -7.80 -6.58 -24.56
CA VAL A 30 -8.96 -7.43 -24.86
C VAL A 30 -10.19 -6.57 -25.17
N ASP A 31 -10.97 -6.96 -26.19
CA ASP A 31 -12.15 -6.22 -26.66
C ASP A 31 -13.37 -6.28 -25.69
N SER A 32 -13.33 -7.13 -24.66
CA SER A 32 -14.35 -7.20 -23.60
C SER A 32 -13.79 -7.79 -22.31
N VAL A 33 -13.84 -7.06 -21.18
CA VAL A 33 -13.37 -7.58 -19.89
C VAL A 33 -14.39 -7.39 -18.78
N SER A 34 -14.87 -8.51 -18.22
CA SER A 34 -15.80 -8.55 -17.07
C SER A 34 -15.10 -8.92 -15.75
N THR A 35 -13.98 -9.66 -15.80
CA THR A 35 -13.23 -10.08 -14.63
C THR A 35 -11.73 -9.93 -14.85
N ILE A 36 -11.04 -9.29 -13.91
CA ILE A 36 -9.60 -8.99 -13.98
C ILE A 36 -8.89 -9.48 -12.73
N ASN A 37 -7.73 -10.07 -12.88
CA ASN A 37 -6.93 -10.48 -11.73
C ASN A 37 -6.25 -9.29 -11.05
N ASN A 38 -6.31 -9.24 -9.73
CA ASN A 38 -5.61 -8.25 -8.90
C ASN A 38 -4.71 -8.97 -7.87
N PRO A 39 -3.38 -8.80 -7.92
CA PRO A 39 -2.47 -9.43 -6.96
C PRO A 39 -2.53 -8.84 -5.55
N CYS A 40 -3.08 -7.63 -5.39
CA CYS A 40 -3.17 -6.94 -4.11
C CYS A 40 -4.40 -7.35 -3.27
N TYR A 41 -5.29 -8.18 -3.81
CA TYR A 41 -6.42 -8.75 -3.07
C TYR A 41 -6.20 -10.24 -2.83
N PHE A 42 -6.82 -10.73 -1.75
CA PHE A 42 -6.70 -12.12 -1.30
C PHE A 42 -7.20 -13.10 -2.34
N LYS A 43 -6.55 -14.25 -2.42
CA LYS A 43 -7.01 -15.33 -3.29
C LYS A 43 -8.43 -15.77 -2.91
N GLY A 44 -9.34 -15.81 -3.89
CA GLY A 44 -10.74 -16.18 -3.69
C GLY A 44 -11.65 -15.03 -3.26
N MET A 45 -11.12 -13.80 -3.15
CA MET A 45 -11.94 -12.59 -3.01
C MET A 45 -12.24 -12.01 -4.39
N ASP A 46 -13.52 -11.73 -4.65
CA ASP A 46 -13.94 -10.87 -5.74
C ASP A 46 -14.29 -9.48 -5.18
N TYR A 47 -13.74 -8.43 -5.77
CA TYR A 47 -13.94 -7.04 -5.35
C TYR A 47 -14.36 -6.18 -6.54
N GLN A 48 -15.43 -5.40 -6.36
CA GLN A 48 -15.84 -4.41 -7.35
C GLN A 48 -15.42 -3.01 -6.87
N PRO A 49 -14.38 -2.42 -7.47
CA PRO A 49 -13.94 -1.07 -7.11
C PRO A 49 -15.01 -0.02 -7.37
N ASP A 50 -15.18 0.88 -6.41
CA ASP A 50 -16.00 2.07 -6.55
C ASP A 50 -15.16 3.20 -7.21
N PHE A 51 -15.39 3.39 -8.51
CA PHE A 51 -14.76 4.44 -9.32
C PHE A 51 -15.54 5.76 -9.35
N ALA A 52 -16.48 6.00 -8.43
CA ALA A 52 -17.28 7.22 -8.35
C ALA A 52 -16.47 8.48 -7.93
N THR A 53 -15.34 8.75 -8.59
CA THR A 53 -14.64 10.03 -8.56
C THR A 53 -14.85 10.75 -9.89
N ALA A 54 -15.15 12.06 -9.83
CA ALA A 54 -15.54 12.90 -10.97
C ALA A 54 -14.55 12.93 -12.16
N LEU A 55 -13.32 12.43 -11.99
CA LEU A 55 -12.28 12.44 -13.02
C LEU A 55 -12.32 11.22 -13.95
N PHE A 56 -12.92 10.10 -13.52
CA PHE A 56 -12.93 8.85 -14.28
C PHE A 56 -14.25 8.11 -14.08
N GLN A 57 -15.33 8.64 -14.66
CA GLN A 57 -16.56 7.86 -14.86
C GLN A 57 -16.28 6.79 -15.94
N ILE A 58 -15.72 5.66 -15.51
CA ILE A 58 -15.58 4.49 -16.37
C ILE A 58 -16.93 3.75 -16.31
N PRO A 59 -17.71 3.68 -17.40
CA PRO A 59 -19.02 3.01 -17.41
C PRO A 59 -18.89 1.48 -17.49
N LEU A 60 -17.92 0.91 -16.76
CA LEU A 60 -17.58 -0.50 -16.85
C LEU A 60 -17.69 -1.16 -15.46
N ALA A 61 -18.63 -2.11 -15.35
CA ALA A 61 -18.71 -3.00 -14.20
C ALA A 61 -17.62 -4.07 -14.31
N VAL A 62 -16.47 -3.81 -13.69
CA VAL A 62 -15.34 -4.75 -13.65
C VAL A 62 -15.30 -5.45 -12.30
N VAL A 63 -15.26 -6.78 -12.31
CA VAL A 63 -14.97 -7.59 -11.12
C VAL A 63 -13.46 -7.82 -11.03
N MET A 64 -12.84 -7.46 -9.92
CA MET A 64 -11.44 -7.74 -9.65
C MET A 64 -11.30 -9.01 -8.80
N ARG A 65 -10.74 -10.07 -9.37
CA ARG A 65 -10.46 -11.32 -8.67
C ARG A 65 -9.09 -11.30 -8.02
N GLY A 66 -9.05 -11.46 -6.71
CA GLY A 66 -7.81 -11.49 -5.94
C GLY A 66 -6.96 -12.72 -6.23
N THR A 67 -5.65 -12.53 -6.29
CA THR A 67 -4.67 -13.62 -6.51
C THR A 67 -3.64 -13.76 -5.38
N GLY A 68 -3.54 -12.79 -4.46
CA GLY A 68 -2.74 -12.90 -3.25
C GLY A 68 -1.23 -12.99 -3.50
N ASP A 69 -0.67 -12.12 -4.34
CA ASP A 69 0.74 -12.17 -4.75
C ASP A 69 1.44 -10.87 -4.35
N PHE A 70 2.19 -10.94 -3.25
CA PHE A 70 2.92 -9.80 -2.70
C PHE A 70 3.87 -9.16 -3.72
N ASP A 71 4.64 -9.97 -4.46
CA ASP A 71 5.67 -9.47 -5.37
C ASP A 71 5.06 -8.70 -6.54
N LYS A 72 3.99 -9.25 -7.12
CA LYS A 72 3.23 -8.56 -8.17
C LYS A 72 2.50 -7.33 -7.63
N CYS A 73 1.96 -7.38 -6.42
CA CYS A 73 1.33 -6.23 -5.79
C CYS A 73 2.35 -5.11 -5.54
N ALA A 74 3.52 -5.43 -4.98
CA ALA A 74 4.60 -4.48 -4.73
C ALA A 74 5.09 -3.86 -6.04
N ALA A 75 5.18 -4.62 -7.13
CA ALA A 75 5.52 -4.08 -8.45
C ALA A 75 4.50 -3.04 -8.95
N LEU A 76 3.20 -3.27 -8.76
CA LEU A 76 2.14 -2.30 -9.10
C LEU A 76 2.20 -1.06 -8.20
N VAL A 77 2.45 -1.24 -6.90
CA VAL A 77 2.63 -0.14 -5.96
C VAL A 77 3.81 0.74 -6.36
N ARG A 78 4.96 0.15 -6.72
CA ARG A 78 6.15 0.90 -7.17
C ARG A 78 5.85 1.76 -8.40
N GLN A 79 5.00 1.27 -9.31
CA GLN A 79 4.59 2.05 -10.49
C GLN A 79 3.86 3.34 -10.12
N LEU A 80 3.14 3.40 -8.98
CA LEU A 80 2.48 4.64 -8.51
C LEU A 80 3.47 5.78 -8.29
N PHE A 81 4.68 5.44 -7.85
CA PHE A 81 5.74 6.40 -7.52
C PHE A 81 6.72 6.59 -8.68
N GLY A 82 6.87 5.58 -9.55
CA GLY A 82 7.72 5.64 -10.75
C GLY A 82 7.04 6.25 -11.98
N SER A 83 5.74 6.58 -11.92
CA SER A 83 5.02 7.18 -13.04
C SER A 83 5.46 8.61 -13.37
N SER A 84 6.09 9.29 -12.40
CA SER A 84 6.59 10.64 -12.59
C SER A 84 8.03 10.58 -13.10
N SER A 85 8.24 11.01 -14.34
CA SER A 85 9.57 11.20 -14.93
C SER A 85 10.33 12.40 -14.35
N THR A 86 9.98 12.84 -13.14
CA THR A 86 10.54 14.04 -12.52
C THR A 86 11.88 13.70 -11.88
N ALA A 87 12.96 14.19 -12.49
CA ALA A 87 14.30 14.04 -11.97
C ALA A 87 14.45 14.73 -10.59
N CYS A 88 15.31 14.15 -9.74
CA CYS A 88 15.73 14.78 -8.51
C CYS A 88 16.87 15.77 -8.80
N TRP A 89 16.57 17.07 -8.73
CA TRP A 89 17.54 18.14 -9.01
C TRP A 89 18.29 18.63 -7.75
N VAL A 90 18.09 17.95 -6.63
CA VAL A 90 18.68 18.26 -5.32
C VAL A 90 19.38 17.03 -4.76
N ARG A 91 20.10 17.19 -3.64
CA ARG A 91 20.95 16.14 -3.05
C ARG A 91 20.19 14.84 -2.74
N ASP A 92 19.02 14.96 -2.14
CA ASP A 92 18.23 13.83 -1.66
C ASP A 92 16.74 14.09 -1.93
N CYS A 93 16.08 13.18 -2.65
CA CYS A 93 14.62 13.20 -2.87
C CYS A 93 13.95 11.92 -2.39
N THR A 94 12.63 11.96 -2.29
CA THR A 94 11.74 10.80 -2.25
C THR A 94 11.33 10.44 -3.68
N PHE A 95 10.03 10.52 -4.00
CA PHE A 95 9.45 10.35 -5.33
C PHE A 95 8.99 11.72 -5.87
N ASP A 96 8.62 11.76 -7.16
CA ASP A 96 8.19 12.98 -7.85
C ASP A 96 9.18 14.17 -7.75
N GLY A 97 10.47 13.87 -7.63
CA GLY A 97 11.53 14.89 -7.48
C GLY A 97 11.43 15.72 -6.18
N VAL A 98 10.66 15.27 -5.19
CA VAL A 98 10.45 16.02 -3.96
C VAL A 98 11.63 15.86 -3.01
N TYR A 99 12.25 16.97 -2.63
CA TYR A 99 13.33 17.00 -1.63
C TYR A 99 12.92 16.32 -0.32
N GLN A 100 13.80 15.48 0.24
CA GLN A 100 13.70 14.96 1.61
C GLN A 100 15.07 15.01 2.30
N PRO A 101 15.19 15.63 3.49
CA PRO A 101 16.42 15.59 4.28
C PRO A 101 16.82 14.15 4.62
N ARG A 102 18.12 13.93 4.88
CA ARG A 102 18.58 12.64 5.42
C ARG A 102 17.89 12.34 6.74
N ILE A 103 17.44 11.09 6.87
CA ILE A 103 16.71 10.61 8.04
C ILE A 103 17.60 9.82 9.01
N ASP A 104 18.89 9.70 8.70
CA ASP A 104 19.88 9.01 9.53
C ASP A 104 19.93 9.61 10.95
N ASN A 105 20.24 8.77 11.93
CA ASN A 105 20.40 9.16 13.33
C ASN A 105 19.17 9.88 13.92
N THR A 106 17.98 9.61 13.39
CA THR A 106 16.74 10.29 13.77
C THR A 106 15.69 9.31 14.26
N ARG A 107 14.88 9.74 15.23
CA ARG A 107 13.76 8.95 15.76
C ARG A 107 12.44 9.44 15.16
N PHE A 108 11.64 8.51 14.66
CA PHE A 108 10.33 8.78 14.06
C PHE A 108 9.23 8.01 14.78
N VAL A 109 8.04 8.60 14.78
CA VAL A 109 6.81 7.96 15.24
C VAL A 109 5.83 7.93 14.08
N ALA A 110 5.43 6.74 13.67
CA ALA A 110 4.42 6.49 12.66
C ALA A 110 3.06 6.28 13.33
N VAL A 111 2.08 7.09 12.93
CA VAL A 111 0.75 7.14 13.55
C VAL A 111 -0.35 6.77 12.55
N SER A 112 -1.61 6.84 12.98
CA SER A 112 -2.79 6.66 12.12
C SER A 112 -2.75 5.33 11.35
N ASN A 113 -2.85 5.35 10.01
CA ASN A 113 -2.88 4.13 9.21
C ASN A 113 -1.61 3.29 9.33
N PHE A 114 -0.43 3.90 9.49
CA PHE A 114 0.81 3.14 9.72
C PHE A 114 0.71 2.29 10.98
N ALA A 115 0.38 2.91 12.10
CA ALA A 115 0.24 2.20 13.38
C ALA A 115 -0.88 1.17 13.36
N THR A 116 -1.99 1.48 12.68
CA THR A 116 -3.12 0.57 12.69
C THR A 116 -2.97 -0.62 11.74
N VAL A 117 -2.24 -0.46 10.63
CA VAL A 117 -1.88 -1.58 9.75
C VAL A 117 -0.81 -2.44 10.41
N ALA A 118 0.22 -1.85 11.03
CA ALA A 118 1.22 -2.59 11.80
C ALA A 118 0.58 -3.52 12.84
N ASP A 119 -0.37 -3.00 13.61
CA ASP A 119 -1.12 -3.79 14.57
C ASP A 119 -2.01 -4.85 13.94
N SER A 120 -2.64 -4.55 12.79
CA SER A 120 -3.45 -5.56 12.07
C SER A 120 -2.58 -6.69 11.51
N LEU A 121 -1.27 -6.47 11.32
CA LEU A 121 -0.28 -7.49 10.98
C LEU A 121 0.25 -8.23 12.22
N GLY A 122 -0.11 -7.80 13.43
CA GLY A 122 0.41 -8.35 14.68
C GLY A 122 1.82 -7.89 15.04
N LEU A 123 2.28 -6.76 14.51
CA LEU A 123 3.61 -6.22 14.80
C LEU A 123 3.63 -5.48 16.15
N HIS A 124 4.77 -5.56 16.85
CA HIS A 124 5.06 -4.69 17.98
C HIS A 124 5.21 -3.23 17.55
N ALA A 125 5.07 -2.30 18.50
CA ALA A 125 5.26 -0.87 18.24
C ALA A 125 6.64 -0.54 17.66
N THR A 126 7.68 -1.32 18.00
CA THR A 126 9.04 -1.17 17.47
C THR A 126 9.40 -2.24 16.44
N GLY A 127 8.40 -2.86 15.81
CA GLY A 127 8.62 -3.86 14.77
C GLY A 127 9.44 -3.31 13.60
N SER A 128 10.34 -4.13 13.09
CA SER A 128 11.22 -3.81 11.97
C SER A 128 10.47 -3.84 10.62
N LEU A 129 11.07 -3.20 9.60
CA LEU A 129 10.56 -3.31 8.23
C LEU A 129 10.66 -4.75 7.68
N GLU A 130 11.59 -5.56 8.19
CA GLU A 130 11.69 -6.97 7.81
C GLU A 130 10.54 -7.79 8.40
N GLU A 131 10.19 -7.58 9.67
CA GLU A 131 9.00 -8.22 10.26
C GLU A 131 7.73 -7.79 9.53
N TRP A 132 7.63 -6.51 9.14
CA TRP A 132 6.53 -6.02 8.31
C TRP A 132 6.47 -6.76 6.97
N HIS A 133 7.60 -6.86 6.26
CA HIS A 133 7.69 -7.56 4.98
C HIS A 133 7.23 -9.02 5.09
N GLN A 134 7.72 -9.74 6.09
CA GLN A 134 7.36 -11.13 6.34
C GLN A 134 5.87 -11.29 6.68
N ALA A 135 5.33 -10.43 7.55
CA ALA A 135 3.93 -10.45 7.92
C ALA A 135 3.02 -10.15 6.71
N THR A 136 3.38 -9.16 5.89
CA THR A 136 2.66 -8.84 4.65
C THR A 136 2.65 -10.01 3.67
N ARG A 137 3.80 -10.66 3.43
CA ARG A 137 3.86 -11.84 2.55
C ARG A 137 2.92 -12.94 3.00
N ARG A 138 2.95 -13.27 4.31
CA ARG A 138 2.08 -14.29 4.91
C ARG A 138 0.60 -13.93 4.69
N VAL A 139 0.21 -12.71 5.05
CA VAL A 139 -1.16 -12.21 4.90
C VAL A 139 -1.61 -12.28 3.44
N CYS A 140 -0.84 -11.75 2.50
CA CYS A 140 -1.22 -11.75 1.09
C CYS A 140 -1.38 -13.15 0.49
N SER A 141 -0.56 -14.12 0.91
CA SER A 141 -0.61 -15.49 0.42
C SER A 141 -1.78 -16.33 0.95
N MET A 142 -2.45 -15.86 2.00
CA MET A 142 -3.51 -16.60 2.68
C MET A 142 -4.80 -16.61 1.84
N PRO A 143 -5.50 -17.76 1.73
CA PRO A 143 -6.85 -17.82 1.18
C PRO A 143 -7.81 -16.90 1.95
N TYR A 144 -8.76 -16.28 1.24
CA TYR A 144 -9.62 -15.26 1.84
C TYR A 144 -10.51 -15.80 2.98
N ASP A 145 -11.00 -17.02 2.87
CA ASP A 145 -11.81 -17.71 3.90
C ASP A 145 -11.01 -17.98 5.18
N GLU A 146 -9.78 -18.47 5.05
CA GLU A 146 -8.85 -18.67 6.16
C GLU A 146 -8.51 -17.32 6.82
N PHE A 147 -8.17 -16.33 6.01
CA PHE A 147 -7.81 -14.98 6.47
C PHE A 147 -8.94 -14.32 7.26
N THR A 148 -10.18 -14.38 6.76
CA THR A 148 -11.32 -13.76 7.45
C THR A 148 -11.59 -14.38 8.81
N THR A 149 -11.27 -15.67 8.98
CA THR A 149 -11.37 -16.40 10.25
C THR A 149 -10.24 -15.99 11.20
N MET A 150 -8.99 -16.06 10.77
CA MET A 150 -7.82 -15.74 11.61
C MET A 150 -7.78 -14.27 12.03
N TYR A 151 -8.19 -13.36 11.15
CA TYR A 151 -8.16 -11.91 11.39
C TYR A 151 -9.54 -11.36 11.76
N ALA A 152 -10.41 -12.16 12.38
CA ALA A 152 -11.74 -11.73 12.80
C ALA A 152 -11.74 -10.49 13.73
N HIS A 153 -10.64 -10.28 14.47
CA HIS A 153 -10.41 -9.11 15.32
C HIS A 153 -10.19 -7.81 14.52
N VAL A 154 -9.83 -7.89 13.23
CA VAL A 154 -9.66 -6.75 12.34
C VAL A 154 -11.01 -6.32 11.76
N LYS A 155 -11.31 -5.03 11.82
CA LYS A 155 -12.56 -4.46 11.26
C LYS A 155 -12.73 -4.85 9.79
N ARG A 156 -13.93 -5.31 9.40
CA ARG A 156 -14.25 -5.81 8.05
C ARG A 156 -13.74 -4.90 6.93
N ARG A 157 -14.03 -3.59 7.02
CA ARG A 157 -13.59 -2.58 6.04
C ARG A 157 -12.07 -2.56 5.78
N ARG A 158 -11.26 -3.00 6.75
CA ARG A 158 -9.80 -3.11 6.61
C ARG A 158 -9.31 -4.50 6.24
N ARG A 159 -10.06 -5.57 6.58
CA ARG A 159 -9.67 -6.93 6.23
C ARG A 159 -9.46 -7.07 4.74
N ASP A 160 -10.44 -6.63 3.96
CA ASP A 160 -10.45 -6.81 2.51
C ASP A 160 -9.27 -6.13 1.81
N GLY A 161 -8.82 -5.00 2.34
CA GLY A 161 -7.69 -4.24 1.82
C GLY A 161 -6.35 -4.54 2.49
N LEU A 162 -6.26 -5.44 3.48
CA LEU A 162 -5.05 -5.54 4.32
C LEU A 162 -3.80 -5.95 3.52
N CYS A 163 -3.94 -6.83 2.53
CA CYS A 163 -2.81 -7.17 1.64
C CYS A 163 -2.30 -5.93 0.88
N PHE A 164 -3.20 -5.17 0.24
CA PHE A 164 -2.86 -3.91 -0.41
C PHE A 164 -2.26 -2.89 0.57
N ASP A 165 -2.95 -2.59 1.67
CA ASP A 165 -2.57 -1.54 2.62
C ASP A 165 -1.19 -1.81 3.21
N SER A 166 -0.93 -3.06 3.61
CA SER A 166 0.36 -3.44 4.18
C SER A 166 1.49 -3.45 3.15
N THR A 167 1.22 -3.88 1.92
CA THR A 167 2.18 -3.79 0.81
C THR A 167 2.50 -2.34 0.46
N TYR A 168 1.48 -1.49 0.35
CA TYR A 168 1.64 -0.08 0.01
C TYR A 168 2.50 0.67 1.03
N LEU A 169 2.17 0.53 2.31
CA LEU A 169 2.91 1.21 3.37
C LEU A 169 4.33 0.67 3.53
N TYR A 170 4.53 -0.64 3.34
CA TYR A 170 5.87 -1.23 3.32
C TYR A 170 6.73 -0.57 2.25
N VAL A 171 6.29 -0.62 0.98
CA VAL A 171 7.04 -0.05 -0.16
C VAL A 171 7.27 1.45 0.03
N LEU A 172 6.26 2.19 0.51
CA LEU A 172 6.39 3.62 0.80
C LEU A 172 7.49 3.87 1.84
N LEU A 173 7.48 3.16 2.97
CA LEU A 173 8.45 3.36 4.05
C LEU A 173 9.86 2.93 3.63
N SER A 174 9.99 1.71 3.10
CA SER A 174 11.28 1.07 2.86
C SER A 174 12.02 1.71 1.70
N GLU A 175 11.33 1.94 0.57
CA GLU A 175 11.95 2.33 -0.69
C GLU A 175 11.86 3.84 -0.93
N PHE A 176 10.68 4.43 -0.73
CA PHE A 176 10.41 5.81 -1.17
C PHE A 176 10.67 6.86 -0.10
N LEU A 177 10.42 6.54 1.17
CA LEU A 177 10.81 7.34 2.33
C LEU A 177 12.18 6.94 2.90
N LYS A 178 12.80 5.90 2.33
CA LYS A 178 14.19 5.45 2.59
C LYS A 178 14.47 4.92 4.00
N PHE A 179 13.45 4.48 4.74
CA PHE A 179 13.66 3.84 6.04
C PHE A 179 14.38 2.49 5.92
N GLY A 180 14.32 1.82 4.75
CA GLY A 180 15.00 0.54 4.53
C GLY A 180 16.52 0.64 4.43
N SER A 181 17.05 1.84 4.14
CA SER A 181 18.50 2.08 3.98
C SER A 181 19.06 3.11 4.98
N ALA A 182 18.24 3.57 5.94
CA ALA A 182 18.62 4.60 6.90
C ALA A 182 19.50 4.03 8.03
N VAL A 183 20.50 4.80 8.45
CA VAL A 183 21.46 4.39 9.48
C VAL A 183 21.08 4.98 10.83
N ASN A 184 21.09 4.17 11.89
CA ASN A 184 20.75 4.58 13.27
C ASN A 184 19.39 5.30 13.38
N THR A 185 18.44 4.93 12.53
CA THR A 185 17.08 5.50 12.51
C THR A 185 16.11 4.55 13.18
N THR A 186 15.23 5.07 14.04
CA THR A 186 14.18 4.27 14.69
C THR A 186 12.81 4.71 14.20
N LEU A 187 11.92 3.75 13.97
CA LEU A 187 10.53 4.00 13.60
C LEU A 187 9.61 3.27 14.59
N GLU A 188 8.81 4.02 15.34
CA GLU A 188 7.85 3.45 16.29
C GLU A 188 6.41 3.63 15.78
N PHE A 189 5.67 2.54 15.67
CA PHE A 189 4.25 2.51 15.32
C PHE A 189 3.39 2.72 16.55
N ARG A 190 2.80 3.92 16.67
CA ARG A 190 2.01 4.31 17.84
C ARG A 190 0.56 4.62 17.49
N LYS A 191 -0.37 3.84 18.03
CA LYS A 191 -1.79 4.16 18.00
C LYS A 191 -2.08 5.32 18.94
N TYR A 192 -2.97 6.22 18.56
CA TYR A 192 -3.53 7.17 19.50
C TYR A 192 -4.43 6.44 20.50
N THR A 193 -3.96 6.25 21.72
CA THR A 193 -4.82 5.96 22.87
C THR A 193 -5.36 7.29 23.36
N ARG A 194 -6.69 7.49 23.33
CA ARG A 194 -7.29 8.55 24.16
C ARG A 194 -7.06 8.13 25.61
N SER A 195 -6.27 8.94 26.33
CA SER A 195 -6.19 8.91 27.79
C SER A 195 -7.53 9.31 28.40
#